data_AF-V8N5F9-F1
#
_entry.id   AF-V8N5F9-F1
#
_cell.length_a   1.000
_cell.length_b   1.000
_cell.length_c   1.000
_cell.angle_alpha   90.00
_cell.angle_beta   90.00
_cell.angle_gamma   90.00
#
_symmetry.space_group_name_H-M   'P 1'
#
loop_
_entity.id
_entity.type
_entity.pdbx_description
1 polymer ?
#
loop_
_entity_poly.entity_id
_entity_poly.type
_entity_poly.pdbx_seq_one_letter_code
_entity_poly.pdbx_strand_id
1 'polypeptide(L)'
;MAETAPPLTPAPTPTTTPTPLVRQPSAPSPGRAYHLRPAFHHRFRSSMVKDCIHEVLKEELANVQYNPEEIGAQTKVLSELIRDRLKEKGFHRYKIVVQVVIGEQRGEGVK
;
A
#
# COMPACT_ATOMS: atom_id res chain seq x y z
N MET A 1 -38.16 3.33 -88.51
CA MET A 1 -36.89 3.57 -87.78
C MET A 1 -37.19 4.61 -86.71
N ALA A 2 -37.36 4.18 -85.46
CA ALA A 2 -37.54 4.96 -84.24
C ALA A 2 -37.00 4.05 -83.12
N GLU A 3 -35.85 4.35 -82.53
CA GLU A 3 -35.60 5.26 -81.41
C GLU A 3 -35.82 4.59 -80.04
N THR A 4 -34.79 4.78 -79.21
CA THR A 4 -34.81 4.79 -77.74
C THR A 4 -34.48 3.48 -77.01
N ALA A 5 -33.39 3.60 -76.25
CA ALA A 5 -32.68 2.58 -75.50
C ALA A 5 -33.46 2.07 -74.26
N PRO A 6 -33.17 0.84 -73.77
CA PRO A 6 -33.75 0.34 -72.54
C PRO A 6 -33.12 0.99 -71.29
N PRO A 7 -33.88 1.17 -70.20
CA PRO A 7 -33.45 1.92 -69.02
C PRO A 7 -32.45 1.17 -68.14
N LEU A 8 -31.45 1.91 -67.66
CA LEU A 8 -30.52 1.50 -66.61
C LEU A 8 -31.26 1.34 -65.29
N THR A 9 -31.20 0.15 -64.70
CA THR A 9 -31.61 -0.08 -63.31
C THR A 9 -30.42 0.20 -62.37
N PRO A 10 -30.59 1.03 -61.33
CA PRO A 10 -29.53 1.31 -60.36
C PRO A 10 -29.40 0.17 -59.33
N ALA A 11 -28.14 -0.09 -58.95
CA ALA A 11 -27.75 -1.07 -57.95
C ALA A 11 -28.42 -0.84 -56.58
N PRO A 12 -28.73 -1.90 -55.81
CA PRO A 12 -29.21 -1.75 -54.44
C PRO A 12 -28.07 -1.29 -53.53
N THR A 13 -28.26 -0.15 -52.89
CA THR A 13 -27.48 0.33 -51.75
C THR A 13 -27.66 -0.61 -50.55
N PRO A 14 -26.59 -0.90 -49.76
CA PRO A 14 -26.75 -1.63 -48.51
C PRO A 14 -27.44 -0.75 -47.47
N THR A 15 -28.68 -1.10 -47.12
CA THR A 15 -29.39 -0.55 -45.98
C THR A 15 -28.68 -0.97 -44.69
N THR A 16 -27.95 -0.04 -44.07
CA THR A 16 -27.48 -0.17 -42.69
C THR A 16 -28.69 -0.21 -41.77
N THR A 17 -29.11 -1.41 -41.39
CA THR A 17 -30.05 -1.63 -40.29
C THR A 17 -29.39 -1.15 -38.98
N PRO A 18 -29.95 -0.17 -38.25
CA PRO A 18 -29.48 0.11 -36.91
C PRO A 18 -29.93 -1.04 -36.00
N THR A 19 -29.00 -1.93 -35.69
CA THR A 19 -29.17 -2.95 -34.64
C THR A 19 -29.63 -2.27 -33.35
N PRO A 20 -30.71 -2.74 -32.69
CA PRO A 20 -31.06 -2.22 -31.38
C PRO A 20 -29.93 -2.58 -30.41
N LEU A 21 -29.28 -1.55 -29.88
CA LEU A 21 -28.35 -1.63 -28.76
C LEU A 21 -29.11 -2.22 -27.57
N VAL A 22 -29.02 -3.53 -27.38
CA VAL A 22 -29.22 -4.16 -26.09
C VAL A 22 -28.25 -3.44 -25.14
N ARG A 23 -28.79 -2.66 -24.21
CA ARG A 23 -28.04 -2.02 -23.15
C ARG A 23 -27.49 -3.12 -22.26
N GLN A 24 -26.31 -3.61 -22.62
CA GLN A 24 -25.50 -4.48 -21.80
C GLN A 24 -25.30 -3.75 -20.47
N PRO A 25 -25.61 -4.34 -19.30
CA PRO A 25 -25.16 -3.76 -18.05
C PRO A 25 -23.64 -3.80 -18.08
N SER A 26 -23.04 -2.64 -18.35
CA SER A 26 -21.61 -2.42 -18.24
C SER A 26 -21.18 -2.93 -16.87
N ALA A 27 -20.30 -3.93 -16.84
CA ALA A 27 -19.75 -4.49 -15.62
C ALA A 27 -19.35 -3.34 -14.67
N PRO A 28 -19.63 -3.45 -13.35
CA PRO A 28 -19.15 -2.45 -12.41
C PRO A 28 -17.64 -2.34 -12.60
N SER A 29 -17.18 -1.15 -12.98
CA SER A 29 -15.76 -0.85 -12.96
C SER A 29 -15.25 -1.22 -11.57
N PRO A 30 -14.07 -1.86 -11.43
CA PRO A 30 -13.44 -2.10 -10.13
C PRO A 30 -12.93 -0.79 -9.49
N GLY A 31 -13.67 0.30 -9.67
CA GLY A 31 -13.37 1.63 -9.19
C GLY A 31 -13.91 1.80 -7.78
N ARG A 32 -13.05 1.48 -6.80
CA ARG A 32 -13.16 1.84 -5.37
C ARG A 32 -14.21 1.05 -4.58
N ALA A 33 -13.94 -0.24 -4.38
CA ALA A 33 -14.36 -0.89 -3.16
C ALA A 33 -13.59 -0.26 -1.98
N TYR A 34 -14.20 0.73 -1.32
CA TYR A 34 -13.66 1.25 -0.07
C TYR A 34 -13.84 0.17 1.00
N HIS A 35 -12.79 -0.59 1.28
CA HIS A 35 -12.80 -1.61 2.32
C HIS A 35 -12.91 -0.88 3.68
N LEU A 36 -14.14 -0.71 4.16
CA LEU A 36 -14.47 -0.11 5.46
C LEU A 36 -13.85 -0.90 6.62
N ARG A 37 -13.64 -2.21 6.42
CA ARG A 37 -12.91 -3.07 7.35
C ARG A 37 -11.48 -3.23 6.86
N PRO A 38 -10.47 -2.91 7.69
CA PRO A 38 -9.09 -3.25 7.37
C PRO A 38 -8.99 -4.75 7.11
N ALA A 39 -8.34 -5.12 6.01
CA ALA A 39 -7.93 -6.50 5.77
C ALA A 39 -7.19 -7.02 7.01
N PHE A 40 -7.33 -8.30 7.33
CA PHE A 40 -6.79 -8.88 8.57
C PHE A 40 -5.27 -8.68 8.72
N HIS A 41 -4.56 -8.58 7.59
CA HIS A 41 -3.13 -8.26 7.51
C HIS A 41 -2.78 -6.81 7.89
N HIS A 42 -3.75 -5.88 7.80
CA HIS A 42 -3.56 -4.47 8.16
C HIS A 42 -4.01 -4.17 9.60
N ARG A 43 -4.43 -5.17 10.37
CA ARG A 43 -4.73 -4.95 11.79
C ARG A 43 -3.44 -4.81 12.58
N PHE A 44 -3.42 -3.84 13.49
CA PHE A 44 -2.31 -3.67 14.40
C PHE A 44 -2.18 -4.89 15.33
N ARG A 45 -1.04 -5.59 15.25
CA ARG A 45 -0.72 -6.73 16.12
C ARG A 45 0.41 -6.36 17.06
N SER A 46 0.07 -6.11 18.33
CA SER A 46 1.04 -5.74 19.36
C SER A 46 2.16 -6.76 19.53
N SER A 47 1.85 -8.06 19.43
CA SER A 47 2.85 -9.14 19.52
C SER A 47 3.93 -8.98 18.45
N MET A 48 3.53 -8.86 17.17
CA MET A 48 4.48 -8.71 16.07
C MET A 48 5.34 -7.44 16.21
N VAL A 49 4.75 -6.35 16.71
CA VAL A 49 5.47 -5.10 16.95
C VAL A 49 6.48 -5.27 18.08
N LYS A 50 6.10 -5.91 19.19
CA LYS A 50 7.00 -6.20 20.31
C LYS A 50 8.17 -7.09 19.89
N ASP A 51 7.88 -8.15 19.15
CA ASP A 51 8.91 -9.08 18.65
C ASP A 51 9.89 -8.35 17.74
N CYS A 52 9.39 -7.54 16.80
CA CYS A 52 10.22 -6.75 15.90
C CYS A 52 11.09 -5.73 16.64
N ILE A 53 10.57 -5.07 17.68
CA ILE A 53 11.33 -4.13 18.51
C ILE A 53 12.44 -4.88 19.26
N HIS A 54 12.12 -6.04 19.85
CA HIS A 54 13.11 -6.84 20.58
C HIS A 54 14.21 -7.39 19.67
N GLU A 55 13.88 -7.81 18.45
CA GLU A 55 14.85 -8.23 17.43
C GLU A 55 15.81 -7.09 17.09
N VAL A 56 15.28 -5.92 16.75
CA VAL A 56 16.10 -4.74 16.41
C VAL A 56 16.98 -4.30 17.59
N LEU A 57 16.43 -4.25 18.80
CA LEU A 57 17.21 -3.88 19.98
C LEU A 57 18.34 -4.87 20.24
N LYS A 58 18.10 -6.17 20.07
CA LYS A 58 19.15 -7.19 20.23
C LYS A 58 20.21 -7.09 19.14
N GLU A 59 19.81 -6.94 17.88
CA GLU A 59 20.75 -6.83 16.75
C GLU A 59 21.66 -5.61 16.89
N GLU A 60 21.09 -4.45 17.20
CA GLU A 60 21.83 -3.18 17.25
C GLU A 60 22.61 -3.00 18.56
N LEU A 61 22.10 -3.49 19.70
CA LEU A 61 22.70 -3.23 21.02
C LEU A 61 23.49 -4.40 21.61
N ALA A 62 23.49 -5.60 20.99
CA ALA A 62 24.17 -6.77 21.56
C ALA A 62 25.67 -6.57 21.83
N ASN A 63 26.34 -5.77 20.99
CA ASN A 63 27.80 -5.55 21.07
C ASN A 63 28.18 -4.09 21.35
N VAL A 64 27.21 -3.25 21.72
CA VAL A 64 27.44 -1.82 21.91
C VAL A 64 27.66 -1.53 23.39
N GLN A 65 28.78 -0.90 23.72
CA GLN A 65 29.04 -0.37 25.05
C GLN A 65 28.50 1.06 25.14
N TYR A 66 28.03 1.44 26.33
CA TYR A 66 27.51 2.79 26.53
C TYR A 66 28.63 3.83 26.40
N ASN A 67 28.58 4.63 25.33
CA ASN A 67 29.42 5.80 25.11
C ASN A 67 28.54 7.05 24.98
N PRO A 68 28.66 8.05 25.88
CA PRO A 68 27.78 9.23 25.88
C PRO A 68 27.84 10.07 24.60
N GLU A 69 28.96 10.03 23.86
CA GLU A 69 29.08 10.77 22.59
C GLU A 69 28.33 10.10 21.43
N GLU A 70 28.32 8.77 21.38
CA GLU A 70 27.73 8.00 20.29
C GLU A 70 26.25 7.66 20.53
N ILE A 71 25.83 7.53 21.80
CA ILE A 71 24.46 7.13 22.17
C ILE A 71 23.40 8.05 21.56
N GLY A 72 23.67 9.36 21.48
CA GLY A 72 22.72 10.31 20.90
C GLY A 72 22.43 10.01 19.43
N ALA A 73 23.48 9.74 18.65
CA ALA A 73 23.35 9.36 17.25
C ALA A 73 22.73 7.97 17.09
N GLN A 74 23.18 7.00 17.89
CA GLN A 74 22.65 5.63 17.87
C GLN A 74 21.16 5.58 18.22
N THR A 75 20.72 6.32 19.23
CA THR A 75 19.30 6.40 19.62
C THR A 75 18.43 6.90 18.46
N LYS A 76 18.92 7.90 17.72
CA LYS A 76 18.22 8.42 16.54
C LYS A 76 18.13 7.37 15.43
N VAL A 77 19.27 6.75 15.07
CA VAL A 77 19.32 5.69 14.05
C VAL A 77 18.39 4.53 14.42
N LEU A 78 18.42 4.10 15.68
CA LEU A 78 17.60 3.02 16.19
C LEU A 78 16.10 3.35 16.12
N SER A 79 15.71 4.61 16.40
CA SER A 79 14.33 5.06 16.25
C SER A 79 13.84 5.04 14.78
N GLU A 80 14.72 5.40 13.84
CA GLU A 80 14.43 5.35 12.41
C GLU A 80 14.31 3.92 11.91
N LEU A 81 15.23 3.04 12.34
CA LEU A 81 15.26 1.63 11.97
C LEU A 81 14.01 0.89 12.46
N ILE A 82 13.59 1.11 13.71
CA ILE A 82 12.34 0.54 14.25
C ILE A 82 11.14 1.01 13.42
N ARG A 83 11.05 2.32 13.13
CA ARG A 83 9.94 2.87 12.34
C ARG A 83 9.88 2.25 10.95
N ASP A 84 11.03 2.07 10.31
CA ASP A 84 11.10 1.61 8.92
C ASP A 84 10.85 0.10 8.82
N ARG A 85 11.36 -0.72 9.77
CA ARG A 85 10.97 -2.14 9.89
C ARG A 85 9.47 -2.30 10.12
N LEU A 86 8.85 -1.45 10.94
CA LEU A 86 7.41 -1.48 11.15
C LEU A 86 6.64 -1.09 9.88
N LYS A 87 7.13 -0.15 9.08
CA LYS A 87 6.51 0.13 7.78
C LYS A 87 6.59 -1.10 6.87
N GLU A 88 7.77 -1.70 6.71
CA GLU A 88 7.98 -2.89 5.87
C GLU A 88 7.09 -4.07 6.27
N LYS A 89 6.86 -4.29 7.57
CA LYS A 89 5.98 -5.36 8.10
C LYS A 89 4.49 -5.14 7.81
N GLY A 90 4.11 -4.04 7.15
CA GLY A 90 2.75 -3.81 6.65
C GLY A 90 1.96 -2.71 7.37
N PHE A 91 2.59 -1.94 8.26
CA PHE A 91 1.91 -0.91 9.06
C PHE A 91 1.83 0.47 8.38
N HIS A 92 1.84 0.52 7.04
CA HIS A 92 1.84 1.75 6.23
C HIS A 92 0.65 2.69 6.47
N ARG A 93 -0.51 2.16 6.91
CA ARG A 93 -1.73 2.96 7.15
C ARG A 93 -1.79 3.60 8.54
N TYR A 94 -0.83 3.31 9.41
CA TYR A 94 -0.78 3.87 10.76
C TYR A 94 0.23 5.01 10.86
N LYS A 95 -0.09 6.00 11.69
CA LYS A 95 0.88 7.01 12.12
C LYS A 95 1.71 6.43 13.25
N ILE A 96 2.97 6.09 12.97
CA ILE A 96 3.89 5.48 13.93
C ILE A 96 4.76 6.58 14.55
N VAL A 97 4.82 6.59 15.88
CA VAL A 97 5.74 7.43 16.66
C VAL A 97 6.56 6.49 17.54
N VAL A 98 7.89 6.61 17.45
CA VAL A 98 8.84 5.80 18.22
C VAL A 98 9.60 6.74 19.14
N GLN A 99 9.66 6.39 20.42
CA GLN A 99 10.50 7.05 21.42
C GLN A 99 11.50 6.03 21.94
N VAL A 100 12.78 6.38 21.89
CA VAL A 100 13.87 5.54 22.37
C VAL A 100 14.58 6.30 23.48
N VAL A 101 14.84 5.62 24.59
CA VAL A 101 15.58 6.16 25.74
C VAL A 101 16.63 5.12 26.11
N ILE A 102 17.89 5.53 26.11
CA ILE A 102 19.02 4.69 26.53
C ILE A 102 19.59 5.32 27.80
N GLY A 103 19.73 4.51 28.85
CA GLY A 103 20.31 4.94 30.12
C GLY A 103 21.31 3.90 30.63
N GLU A 104 22.37 4.37 31.26
CA GLU A 104 23.36 3.51 31.92
C GLU A 104 22.80 3.02 33.26
N GLN A 105 22.74 1.71 33.46
CA GLN A 105 22.24 1.12 34.70
C GLN A 105 23.29 1.19 35.81
N ARG A 106 23.32 2.29 36.57
CA ARG A 106 24.22 2.51 37.72
C ARG A 106 23.56 2.28 39.09
N GLY A 107 22.65 1.31 39.18
CA GLY A 107 21.91 1.04 40.43
C GLY A 107 20.73 1.99 40.68
N GLU A 108 20.28 2.74 39.66
CA GLU A 108 19.06 3.53 39.72
C GLU A 108 17.81 2.67 39.54
N GLY A 109 16.75 3.01 40.28
CA GLY A 109 15.44 2.39 40.14
C GLY A 109 14.66 3.01 38.98
N VAL A 110 14.44 2.26 37.91
CA VAL A 110 13.66 2.69 36.74
C VAL A 110 12.28 2.01 36.81
N LYS A 111 11.19 2.77 36.59
CA LYS A 111 9.81 2.24 36.46
C LYS A 111 9.26 2.54 35.06
#